data_AF-A0A7C9FRE4-F1
#
_entry.id   AF-A0A7C9FRE4-F1
#
_cell.length_a   1.000
_cell.length_b   1.000
_cell.length_c   1.000
_cell.angle_alpha   90.00
_cell.angle_beta   90.00
_cell.angle_gamma   90.00
#
_symmetry.space_group_name_H-M   'P 1'
#
loop_
_entity.id
_entity.type
_entity.pdbx_description
1 polymer ?
#
loop_
_entity_poly.entity_id
_entity_poly.type
_entity_poly.pdbx_seq_one_letter_code
_entity_poly.pdbx_strand_id
1 'polypeptide(L)'
;MRYLYSLLFGFFSFCPALAQDATKLSPDDIIEIKAEARKVIETHLNDLLNSVTSSEVGQQGRRLIIVNSFIPGENQIFSTNAIIEDDTSPEYTTSGKGYTDLKVQTYLEKLDLFYTKSAEYSIKISEVNVTEVKQGKELPYVQVHFRSHFTNTHRNKPTLRYSPVLRTAEMTAEKIDNQWKVLITGIRYYKEAPSQVTVAQAPSQPIQTQTPPATKPVVELATAQQNKPTEIKPQPNAGQTQASSPAKPVEEPATAQQTKPNETHPRSVTVIPEREVPSTKKPEPVAAEPKPAVTKAPEKTETRKTPEKPVEVAPQKPDAALAALQKKATQYKRRAVLIRSVAGLALVGAAATFLMVNTDYSDYKTGIESSNAEFQAWWDELDTQGIPNGQNFGDIDNYKIQPKSIIEYGSPTIYLVGAGVVAAGVLWAIGGGSSRKARDLRNQLKQKKLSLSPQISGPQRYAGLKVRYSF
;
A
#
# COMPACT_ATOMS: atom_id res chain seq x y z
N MET A 1 -44.52 17.05 47.63
CA MET A 1 -43.73 17.52 46.46
C MET A 1 -42.33 16.87 46.33
N ARG A 2 -41.63 16.44 47.40
CA ARG A 2 -40.27 15.83 47.28
C ARG A 2 -40.21 14.34 46.92
N TYR A 3 -41.31 13.59 47.01
CA TYR A 3 -41.34 12.14 46.72
C TYR A 3 -41.89 11.77 45.34
N LEU A 4 -42.32 12.75 44.53
CA LEU A 4 -42.90 12.49 43.21
C LEU A 4 -41.83 12.33 42.10
N TYR A 5 -40.60 12.80 42.33
CA TYR A 5 -39.50 12.70 41.38
C TYR A 5 -38.70 11.38 41.48
N SER A 6 -38.77 10.65 42.60
CA SER A 6 -38.06 9.37 42.76
C SER A 6 -38.79 8.17 42.12
N LEU A 7 -40.08 8.30 41.81
CA LEU A 7 -40.86 7.22 41.20
C LEU A 7 -40.78 7.20 39.67
N LEU A 8 -40.32 8.28 39.04
CA LEU A 8 -40.13 8.40 37.59
C LEU A 8 -38.71 8.02 37.12
N PHE A 9 -37.75 7.84 38.04
CA PHE A 9 -36.40 7.37 37.73
C PHE A 9 -36.21 5.86 37.88
N GLY A 10 -37.18 5.15 38.48
CA GLY A 10 -37.12 3.70 38.72
C GLY A 10 -37.57 2.82 37.54
N PHE A 11 -38.15 3.40 36.48
CA PHE A 11 -38.75 2.62 35.38
C PHE A 11 -37.89 2.53 34.10
N PHE A 12 -36.71 3.18 34.06
CA PHE A 12 -35.79 3.11 32.92
C PHE A 12 -34.62 2.14 33.11
N SER A 13 -34.52 1.44 34.24
CA SER A 13 -33.39 0.55 34.55
C SER A 13 -33.61 -0.94 34.22
N PHE A 14 -34.70 -1.30 33.54
CA PHE A 14 -34.98 -2.67 33.12
C PHE A 14 -35.42 -2.75 31.66
N CYS A 15 -34.64 -2.16 30.74
CA CYS A 15 -34.55 -2.79 29.43
C CYS A 15 -33.56 -3.96 29.61
N PRO A 16 -34.00 -5.23 29.66
CA PRO A 16 -33.07 -6.32 29.44
C PRO A 16 -32.42 -6.00 28.10
N ALA A 17 -31.12 -5.72 28.12
CA ALA A 17 -30.33 -5.74 26.92
C ALA A 17 -30.66 -7.08 26.28
N LEU A 18 -31.45 -7.06 25.21
CA LEU A 18 -31.66 -8.22 24.37
C LEU A 18 -30.25 -8.65 24.05
N ALA A 19 -29.80 -9.73 24.69
CA ALA A 19 -28.58 -10.41 24.36
C ALA A 19 -28.75 -10.65 22.86
N GLN A 20 -28.06 -9.85 22.05
CA GLN A 20 -28.09 -9.97 20.61
C GLN A 20 -27.55 -11.37 20.41
N ASP A 21 -28.45 -12.32 20.15
CA ASP A 21 -28.09 -13.67 19.75
C ASP A 21 -27.04 -13.48 18.67
N ALA A 22 -25.80 -13.83 19.01
CA ALA A 22 -24.64 -13.62 18.17
C ALA A 22 -25.01 -14.16 16.80
N THR A 23 -25.28 -13.23 15.88
CA THR A 23 -26.13 -13.53 14.74
C THR A 23 -25.36 -14.55 13.93
N LYS A 24 -25.90 -15.77 13.85
CA LYS A 24 -25.23 -16.88 13.19
C LYS A 24 -24.81 -16.40 11.81
N LEU A 25 -23.49 -16.41 11.54
CA LEU A 25 -22.93 -15.94 10.27
C LEU A 25 -23.66 -16.60 9.10
N SER A 26 -24.10 -15.78 8.15
CA SER A 26 -24.67 -16.31 6.92
C SER A 26 -23.58 -17.00 6.09
N PRO A 27 -23.94 -17.97 5.22
CA PRO A 27 -22.99 -18.57 4.30
C PRO A 27 -22.26 -17.53 3.42
N ASP A 28 -22.96 -16.46 3.03
CA ASP A 28 -22.40 -15.38 2.23
C ASP A 28 -21.36 -14.57 3.01
N ASP A 29 -21.64 -14.24 4.29
CA ASP A 29 -20.68 -13.57 5.18
C ASP A 29 -19.39 -14.42 5.32
N ILE A 30 -19.52 -15.74 5.45
CA ILE A 30 -18.36 -16.65 5.55
C ILE A 30 -17.52 -16.61 4.28
N ILE A 31 -18.14 -16.58 3.10
CA ILE A 31 -17.43 -16.49 1.82
C ILE A 31 -16.71 -15.14 1.72
N GLU A 32 -17.38 -14.04 2.06
CA GLU A 32 -16.81 -12.69 2.02
C GLU A 32 -15.63 -12.54 2.97
N ILE A 33 -15.76 -12.97 4.23
CA ILE A 33 -14.68 -12.95 5.22
C ILE A 33 -13.47 -13.75 4.73
N LYS A 34 -13.67 -14.94 4.15
CA LYS A 34 -12.56 -15.75 3.61
C LYS A 34 -11.86 -15.06 2.44
N ALA A 35 -12.63 -14.43 1.54
CA ALA A 35 -12.08 -13.70 0.41
C ALA A 35 -11.25 -12.49 0.87
N GLU A 36 -11.76 -11.70 1.81
CA GLU A 36 -11.05 -10.54 2.33
C GLU A 36 -9.82 -10.96 3.16
N ALA A 37 -9.92 -12.02 3.97
CA ALA A 37 -8.77 -12.55 4.72
C ALA A 37 -7.62 -12.97 3.79
N ARG A 38 -7.93 -13.67 2.68
CA ARG A 38 -6.92 -14.02 1.66
C ARG A 38 -6.28 -12.77 1.08
N LYS A 39 -7.09 -11.79 0.67
CA LYS A 39 -6.63 -10.54 0.05
C LYS A 39 -5.72 -9.73 0.97
N VAL A 40 -6.06 -9.64 2.26
CA VAL A 40 -5.22 -8.97 3.26
C VAL A 40 -3.84 -9.62 3.34
N ILE A 41 -3.74 -10.94 3.28
CA ILE A 41 -2.44 -11.65 3.34
C ILE A 41 -1.68 -11.58 2.01
N GLU A 42 -2.32 -11.90 0.89
CA GLU A 42 -1.66 -11.98 -0.42
C GLU A 42 -1.24 -10.61 -0.95
N THR A 43 -2.09 -9.59 -0.76
CA THR A 43 -1.87 -8.26 -1.33
C THR A 43 -1.39 -7.30 -0.26
N HIS A 44 -2.20 -7.02 0.76
CA HIS A 44 -1.92 -5.88 1.64
C HIS A 44 -0.69 -6.10 2.54
N LEU A 45 -0.55 -7.28 3.15
CA LEU A 45 0.60 -7.62 3.96
C LEU A 45 1.87 -7.69 3.10
N ASN A 46 1.79 -8.32 1.93
CA ASN A 46 2.92 -8.42 0.99
C ASN A 46 3.40 -7.02 0.54
N ASP A 47 2.47 -6.15 0.16
CA ASP A 47 2.77 -4.78 -0.26
C ASP A 47 3.32 -3.93 0.89
N LEU A 48 2.79 -4.09 2.11
CA LEU A 48 3.33 -3.40 3.29
C LEU A 48 4.79 -3.79 3.53
N LEU A 49 5.08 -5.09 3.59
CA LEU A 49 6.42 -5.59 3.87
C LEU A 49 7.42 -5.14 2.80
N ASN A 50 7.03 -5.18 1.51
CA ASN A 50 7.88 -4.70 0.42
C ASN A 50 8.01 -3.17 0.40
N SER A 51 6.99 -2.42 0.80
CA SER A 51 7.07 -0.95 0.92
C SER A 51 8.00 -0.51 2.04
N VAL A 52 7.95 -1.18 3.20
CA VAL A 52 8.86 -0.93 4.33
C VAL A 52 10.30 -1.32 3.98
N THR A 53 10.50 -2.29 3.09
CA THR A 53 11.85 -2.74 2.69
C THR A 53 12.34 -2.14 1.36
N SER A 54 11.57 -1.23 0.77
CA SER A 54 11.95 -0.57 -0.48
C SER A 54 13.07 0.45 -0.28
N SER A 55 14.05 0.47 -1.18
CA SER A 55 15.08 1.52 -1.23
C SER A 55 14.58 2.84 -1.84
N GLU A 56 13.45 2.83 -2.54
CA GLU A 56 12.87 4.02 -3.19
C GLU A 56 12.09 4.90 -2.21
N VAL A 57 11.60 4.31 -1.11
CA VAL A 57 10.88 5.03 -0.07
C VAL A 57 11.87 5.69 0.89
N GLY A 58 11.69 6.97 1.19
CA GLY A 58 12.50 7.66 2.22
C GLY A 58 12.19 7.17 3.64
N GLN A 59 13.08 7.43 4.60
CA GLN A 59 12.89 7.01 6.00
C GLN A 59 11.58 7.53 6.61
N GLN A 60 11.24 8.80 6.37
CA GLN A 60 9.98 9.39 6.85
C GLN A 60 8.75 8.72 6.22
N GLY A 61 8.82 8.41 4.92
CA GLY A 61 7.76 7.69 4.21
C GLY A 61 7.53 6.29 4.79
N ARG A 62 8.61 5.55 5.07
CA ARG A 62 8.52 4.24 5.73
C ARG A 62 7.90 4.34 7.12
N ARG A 63 8.31 5.33 7.93
CA ARG A 63 7.72 5.54 9.27
C ARG A 63 6.21 5.79 9.19
N LEU A 64 5.76 6.59 8.23
CA LEU A 64 4.33 6.83 8.01
C LEU A 64 3.59 5.55 7.57
N ILE A 65 4.18 4.77 6.67
CA ILE A 65 3.63 3.48 6.22
C ILE A 65 3.49 2.51 7.40
N ILE A 66 4.51 2.40 8.26
CA ILE A 66 4.50 1.57 9.46
C ILE A 66 3.35 1.98 10.37
N VAL A 67 3.26 3.27 10.72
CA VAL A 67 2.25 3.80 11.64
C VAL A 67 0.82 3.60 11.09
N ASN A 68 0.62 3.87 9.80
CA ASN A 68 -0.69 3.72 9.16
C ASN A 68 -1.17 2.26 9.08
N SER A 69 -0.27 1.28 9.24
CA SER A 69 -0.64 -0.14 9.14
C SER A 69 -1.47 -0.66 10.32
N PHE A 70 -1.47 0.05 11.46
CA PHE A 70 -2.17 -0.36 12.70
C PHE A 70 -3.03 0.76 13.33
N ILE A 71 -3.02 1.98 12.78
CA ILE A 71 -3.97 3.03 13.16
C ILE A 71 -5.29 2.83 12.41
N PRO A 72 -6.46 3.03 13.06
CA PRO A 72 -7.76 2.97 12.40
C PRO A 72 -7.83 3.83 11.13
N GLY A 73 -8.10 3.19 9.99
CA GLY A 73 -8.16 3.84 8.68
C GLY A 73 -8.32 2.84 7.54
N GLU A 74 -8.28 3.33 6.31
CA GLU A 74 -8.37 2.53 5.08
C GLU A 74 -7.15 1.59 4.91
N ASN A 75 -5.97 2.06 5.31
CA ASN A 75 -4.71 1.32 5.20
C ASN A 75 -4.41 0.43 6.43
N GLN A 76 -5.36 0.33 7.36
CA GLN A 76 -5.20 -0.49 8.54
C GLN A 76 -5.29 -1.96 8.15
N ILE A 77 -4.23 -2.73 8.40
CA ILE A 77 -4.22 -4.17 8.19
C ILE A 77 -4.09 -4.94 9.51
N PHE A 78 -3.55 -4.30 10.54
CA PHE A 78 -3.38 -4.88 11.87
C PHE A 78 -4.34 -4.27 12.87
N SER A 79 -4.78 -5.11 13.83
CA SER A 79 -5.37 -4.63 15.07
C SER A 79 -4.33 -3.89 15.91
N THR A 80 -4.77 -2.95 16.76
CA THR A 80 -3.90 -2.13 17.60
C THR A 80 -3.00 -2.96 18.53
N ASN A 81 -3.51 -4.11 19.00
CA ASN A 81 -2.79 -5.01 19.90
C ASN A 81 -2.16 -6.21 19.19
N ALA A 82 -2.01 -6.13 17.87
CA ALA A 82 -1.47 -7.24 17.10
C ALA A 82 0.00 -7.52 17.44
N ILE A 83 0.36 -8.80 17.36
CA ILE A 83 1.70 -9.29 17.63
C ILE A 83 2.24 -10.12 16.47
N ILE A 84 3.56 -10.10 16.27
CA ILE A 84 4.26 -10.85 15.23
C ILE A 84 5.45 -11.57 15.87
N GLU A 85 5.54 -12.89 15.69
CA GLU A 85 6.71 -13.67 16.09
C GLU A 85 7.90 -13.30 15.19
N ASP A 86 8.99 -12.82 15.80
CA ASP A 86 10.18 -12.25 15.12
C ASP A 86 10.86 -13.23 14.13
N ASP A 87 10.90 -12.88 12.85
CA ASP A 87 11.75 -13.49 11.80
C ASP A 87 12.67 -12.46 11.11
N THR A 88 12.90 -11.31 11.73
CA THR A 88 13.73 -10.25 11.13
C THR A 88 15.22 -10.63 11.06
N SER A 89 15.61 -11.75 11.69
CA SER A 89 16.94 -12.37 11.58
C SER A 89 16.81 -13.77 10.97
N PRO A 90 17.70 -14.15 10.03
CA PRO A 90 17.70 -15.49 9.44
C PRO A 90 18.02 -16.61 10.44
N GLU A 91 18.49 -16.28 11.64
CA GLU A 91 18.72 -17.24 12.73
C GLU A 91 17.43 -17.62 13.47
N TYR A 92 16.37 -16.82 13.34
CA TYR A 92 15.07 -17.11 13.93
C TYR A 92 14.31 -18.09 13.04
N THR A 93 14.50 -19.37 13.31
CA THR A 93 13.84 -20.48 12.61
C THR A 93 12.79 -21.15 13.49
N THR A 94 11.89 -21.91 12.85
CA THR A 94 10.81 -22.68 13.51
C THR A 94 11.31 -23.68 14.56
N SER A 95 12.56 -24.12 14.48
CA SER A 95 13.18 -25.08 15.39
C SER A 95 13.99 -24.44 16.53
N GLY A 96 14.15 -23.11 16.53
CA GLY A 96 15.00 -22.40 17.48
C GLY A 96 14.27 -21.92 18.74
N LYS A 97 14.93 -22.01 19.89
CA LYS A 97 14.63 -21.15 21.05
C LYS A 97 15.09 -19.74 20.72
N GLY A 98 14.20 -18.76 20.60
CA GLY A 98 14.63 -17.37 20.44
C GLY A 98 13.70 -16.41 19.71
N TYR A 99 12.62 -16.89 19.10
CA TYR A 99 11.60 -15.96 18.61
C TYR A 99 10.82 -15.37 19.78
N THR A 100 10.52 -14.09 19.68
CA THR A 100 9.75 -13.34 20.68
C THR A 100 8.54 -12.72 20.00
N ASP A 101 7.43 -12.64 20.73
CA ASP A 101 6.23 -11.94 20.28
C ASP A 101 6.54 -10.44 20.33
N LEU A 102 6.60 -9.79 19.16
CA LEU A 102 6.82 -8.37 19.03
C LEU A 102 5.52 -7.65 18.72
N LYS A 103 5.38 -6.41 19.19
CA LYS A 103 4.36 -5.51 18.66
C LYS A 103 4.64 -5.24 17.17
N VAL A 104 3.58 -5.06 16.38
CA VAL A 104 3.67 -4.78 14.94
C VAL A 104 4.67 -3.67 14.62
N GLN A 105 4.58 -2.54 15.33
CA GLN A 105 5.49 -1.42 15.13
C GLN A 105 6.96 -1.84 15.32
N THR A 106 7.27 -2.50 16.43
CA THR A 106 8.63 -2.96 16.74
C THR A 106 9.14 -3.96 15.71
N TYR A 107 8.29 -4.87 15.25
CA TYR A 107 8.63 -5.82 14.19
C TYR A 107 8.99 -5.09 12.89
N LEU A 108 8.15 -4.16 12.42
CA LEU A 108 8.37 -3.44 11.17
C LEU A 108 9.57 -2.49 11.24
N GLU A 109 9.83 -1.88 12.40
CA GLU A 109 11.04 -1.07 12.63
C GLU A 109 12.32 -1.91 12.62
N LYS A 110 12.31 -3.10 13.24
CA LYS A 110 13.42 -4.05 13.14
C LYS A 110 13.65 -4.49 11.71
N LEU A 111 12.56 -4.78 10.97
CA LEU A 111 12.65 -5.13 9.56
C LEU A 111 13.28 -4.01 8.73
N ASP A 112 12.84 -2.75 8.92
CA ASP A 112 13.46 -1.59 8.26
C ASP A 112 14.96 -1.47 8.61
N LEU A 113 15.33 -1.70 9.86
CA LEU A 113 16.71 -1.52 10.31
C LEU A 113 17.66 -2.59 9.77
N PHE A 114 17.22 -3.86 9.81
CA PHE A 114 18.09 -5.02 9.64
C PHE A 114 17.99 -5.71 8.29
N TYR A 115 16.92 -5.51 7.53
CA TYR A 115 16.80 -6.11 6.21
C TYR A 115 17.50 -5.28 5.13
N THR A 116 18.24 -5.92 4.23
CA THR A 116 18.85 -5.25 3.08
C THR A 116 17.73 -4.80 2.13
N LYS A 117 17.65 -3.50 1.89
CA LYS A 117 16.62 -2.89 1.04
C LYS A 117 16.86 -3.18 -0.45
N SER A 118 15.79 -3.17 -1.21
CA SER A 118 15.82 -3.37 -2.67
C SER A 118 14.80 -2.45 -3.35
N ALA A 119 15.04 -2.08 -4.61
CA ALA A 119 14.02 -1.42 -5.42
C ALA A 119 12.95 -2.41 -5.89
N GLU A 120 13.34 -3.68 -6.06
CA GLU A 120 12.45 -4.77 -6.45
C GLU A 120 11.85 -5.48 -5.23
N TYR A 121 10.68 -6.09 -5.42
CA TYR A 121 10.00 -6.90 -4.40
C TYR A 121 10.88 -8.08 -3.98
N SER A 122 11.27 -8.09 -2.70
CA SER A 122 12.21 -9.06 -2.13
C SER A 122 11.59 -9.90 -1.00
N ILE A 123 10.37 -9.58 -0.57
CA ILE A 123 9.59 -10.43 0.33
C ILE A 123 8.45 -11.03 -0.48
N LYS A 124 8.31 -12.35 -0.43
CA LYS A 124 7.29 -13.10 -1.17
C LYS A 124 6.40 -13.87 -0.22
N ILE A 125 5.09 -13.71 -0.41
CA ILE A 125 4.05 -14.53 0.23
C ILE A 125 3.52 -15.53 -0.80
N SER A 126 3.43 -16.80 -0.41
CA SER A 126 2.93 -17.90 -1.25
C SER A 126 2.15 -18.92 -0.43
N GLU A 127 1.54 -19.92 -1.09
CA GLU A 127 0.83 -21.03 -0.42
C GLU A 127 -0.25 -20.57 0.57
N VAL A 128 -1.04 -19.56 0.19
CA VAL A 128 -2.06 -18.98 1.09
C VAL A 128 -3.29 -19.88 1.16
N ASN A 129 -3.54 -20.41 2.36
CA ASN A 129 -4.67 -21.28 2.68
C ASN A 129 -5.49 -20.67 3.82
N VAL A 130 -6.77 -20.39 3.56
CA VAL A 130 -7.69 -19.80 4.54
C VAL A 130 -8.51 -20.91 5.19
N THR A 131 -8.48 -20.97 6.52
CA THR A 131 -9.23 -21.97 7.30
C THR A 131 -10.73 -21.68 7.32
N GLU A 132 -11.49 -22.50 8.02
CA GLU A 132 -12.88 -22.21 8.35
C GLU A 132 -13.01 -20.96 9.24
N VAL A 133 -14.05 -20.16 8.99
CA VAL A 133 -14.41 -19.00 9.82
C VAL A 133 -15.18 -19.52 11.02
N LYS A 134 -14.74 -19.13 12.21
CA LYS A 134 -15.34 -19.56 13.47
C LYS A 134 -15.99 -18.37 14.15
N GLN A 135 -17.17 -18.59 14.75
CA GLN A 135 -17.83 -17.58 15.56
C GLN A 135 -17.05 -17.43 16.87
N GLY A 136 -16.39 -16.28 17.06
CA GLY A 136 -15.77 -15.94 18.33
C GLY A 136 -16.79 -15.42 19.35
N LYS A 137 -16.32 -15.14 20.57
CA LYS A 137 -17.16 -14.56 21.63
C LYS A 137 -17.67 -13.16 21.28
N GLU A 138 -16.81 -12.35 20.68
CA GLU A 138 -17.10 -10.95 20.34
C GLU A 138 -17.17 -10.76 18.82
N LEU A 139 -16.17 -11.27 18.10
CA LEU A 139 -16.05 -11.14 16.65
C LEU A 139 -15.79 -12.50 15.99
N PRO A 140 -16.27 -12.73 14.75
CA PRO A 140 -15.80 -13.82 13.92
C PRO A 140 -14.28 -13.82 13.78
N TYR A 141 -13.68 -15.00 13.76
CA TYR A 141 -12.25 -15.15 13.58
C TYR A 141 -11.92 -16.19 12.51
N VAL A 142 -10.79 -15.99 11.85
CA VAL A 142 -10.29 -16.86 10.79
C VAL A 142 -8.77 -16.96 10.89
N GLN A 143 -8.23 -18.11 10.53
CA GLN A 143 -6.79 -18.31 10.42
C GLN A 143 -6.41 -18.44 8.95
N VAL A 144 -5.24 -17.90 8.61
CA VAL A 144 -4.67 -18.02 7.27
C VAL A 144 -3.26 -18.57 7.38
N HIS A 145 -3.03 -19.74 6.81
CA HIS A 145 -1.70 -20.34 6.71
C HIS A 145 -1.04 -19.87 5.41
N PHE A 146 0.21 -19.47 5.47
CA PHE A 146 0.95 -18.99 4.29
C PHE A 146 2.45 -19.18 4.47
N ARG A 147 3.17 -19.26 3.35
CA ARG A 147 4.64 -19.28 3.33
C ARG A 147 5.16 -17.87 3.04
N SER A 148 6.09 -17.41 3.86
CA SER A 148 6.83 -16.16 3.68
C SER A 148 8.28 -16.46 3.30
N HIS A 149 8.86 -15.71 2.37
CA HIS A 149 10.24 -15.88 1.95
C HIS A 149 10.89 -14.53 1.66
N PHE A 150 11.94 -14.23 2.43
CA PHE A 150 12.75 -13.04 2.32
C PHE A 150 13.95 -13.37 1.42
N THR A 151 14.00 -12.84 0.20
CA THR A 151 15.04 -13.22 -0.78
C THR A 151 16.34 -12.43 -0.64
N ASN A 152 16.28 -11.23 -0.07
CA ASN A 152 17.46 -10.42 0.23
C ASN A 152 18.17 -10.86 1.53
N THR A 153 19.31 -10.25 1.84
CA THR A 153 20.13 -10.61 3.02
C THR A 153 19.83 -9.76 4.24
N HIS A 154 20.31 -10.18 5.40
CA HIS A 154 20.37 -9.35 6.59
C HIS A 154 21.56 -8.37 6.49
N ARG A 155 21.32 -7.08 6.74
CA ARG A 155 22.29 -5.99 6.59
C ARG A 155 23.58 -6.23 7.36
N ASN A 156 23.47 -6.72 8.61
CA ASN A 156 24.63 -6.98 9.47
C ASN A 156 25.18 -8.42 9.35
N LYS A 157 24.49 -9.30 8.61
CA LYS A 157 24.85 -10.72 8.49
C LYS A 157 24.67 -11.19 7.03
N PRO A 158 25.41 -10.60 6.08
CA PRO A 158 25.18 -10.82 4.65
C PRO A 158 25.45 -12.26 4.18
N THR A 159 26.19 -13.05 4.97
CA THR A 159 26.48 -14.46 4.69
C THR A 159 25.31 -15.38 5.03
N LEU A 160 24.40 -14.96 5.92
CA LEU A 160 23.22 -15.73 6.29
C LEU A 160 22.06 -15.44 5.34
N ARG A 161 21.40 -16.50 4.87
CA ARG A 161 20.22 -16.43 4.01
C ARG A 161 18.99 -16.79 4.81
N TYR A 162 17.89 -16.09 4.56
CA TYR A 162 16.60 -16.48 5.11
C TYR A 162 16.12 -17.76 4.43
N SER A 163 15.52 -18.64 5.21
CA SER A 163 14.78 -19.79 4.70
C SER A 163 13.30 -19.41 4.53
N PRO A 164 12.57 -20.06 3.60
CA PRO A 164 11.12 -19.92 3.53
C PRO A 164 10.46 -20.45 4.81
N VAL A 165 9.60 -19.65 5.42
CA VAL A 165 8.94 -19.94 6.71
C VAL A 165 7.44 -20.09 6.52
N LEU A 166 6.87 -21.17 7.05
CA LEU A 166 5.42 -21.35 7.13
C LEU A 166 4.87 -20.63 8.37
N ARG A 167 3.86 -19.78 8.15
CA ARG A 167 3.27 -18.89 9.14
C ARG A 167 1.75 -19.09 9.22
N THR A 168 1.17 -18.66 10.32
CA THR A 168 -0.27 -18.54 10.53
C THR A 168 -0.58 -17.10 10.93
N ALA A 169 -1.42 -16.44 10.14
CA ALA A 169 -2.06 -15.20 10.54
C ALA A 169 -3.38 -15.52 11.26
N GLU A 170 -3.53 -14.97 12.46
CA GLU A 170 -4.78 -14.94 13.21
C GLU A 170 -5.47 -13.63 12.89
N MET A 171 -6.75 -13.69 12.51
CA MET A 171 -7.48 -12.53 12.04
C MET A 171 -8.88 -12.48 12.65
N THR A 172 -9.37 -11.26 12.86
CA THR A 172 -10.74 -10.96 13.30
C THR A 172 -11.47 -10.22 12.20
N ALA A 173 -12.78 -10.46 12.07
CA ALA A 173 -13.61 -9.79 11.09
C ALA A 173 -14.65 -8.91 11.79
N GLU A 174 -14.75 -7.66 11.37
CA GLU A 174 -15.71 -6.67 11.86
C GLU A 174 -16.53 -6.15 10.67
N LYS A 175 -17.84 -5.95 10.87
CA LYS A 175 -18.72 -5.45 9.82
C LYS A 175 -18.86 -3.92 9.96
N ILE A 176 -18.23 -3.18 9.06
CA ILE A 176 -18.22 -1.71 9.04
C ILE A 176 -18.95 -1.25 7.79
N ASP A 177 -19.96 -0.40 7.94
CA ASP A 177 -20.78 0.11 6.82
C ASP A 177 -21.32 -1.00 5.90
N ASN A 178 -21.74 -2.12 6.53
CA ASN A 178 -22.24 -3.32 5.86
C ASN A 178 -21.21 -4.06 4.99
N GLN A 179 -19.91 -3.80 5.16
CA GLN A 179 -18.80 -4.52 4.53
C GLN A 179 -17.95 -5.22 5.58
N TRP A 180 -17.46 -6.41 5.29
CA TRP A 180 -16.53 -7.10 6.18
C TRP A 180 -15.13 -6.52 6.06
N LYS A 181 -14.60 -6.00 7.17
CA LYS A 181 -13.21 -5.62 7.34
C LYS A 181 -12.50 -6.69 8.16
N VAL A 182 -11.43 -7.26 7.61
CA VAL A 182 -10.63 -8.27 8.30
C VAL A 182 -9.31 -7.64 8.76
N LEU A 183 -8.99 -7.80 10.04
CA LEU A 183 -7.77 -7.27 10.66
C LEU A 183 -6.92 -8.41 11.22
N ILE A 184 -5.61 -8.35 10.97
CA ILE A 184 -4.64 -9.28 11.54
C ILE A 184 -4.46 -8.96 13.03
N THR A 185 -4.71 -9.94 13.89
CA THR A 185 -4.46 -9.87 15.34
C THR A 185 -3.14 -10.53 15.73
N GLY A 186 -2.61 -11.44 14.91
CA GLY A 186 -1.37 -12.12 15.20
C GLY A 186 -0.75 -12.73 13.95
N ILE A 187 0.59 -12.78 13.88
CA ILE A 187 1.32 -13.63 12.93
C ILE A 187 2.29 -14.48 13.72
N ARG A 188 2.14 -15.81 13.60
CA ARG A 188 2.95 -16.80 14.32
C ARG A 188 3.56 -17.78 13.34
N TYR A 189 4.65 -18.43 13.74
CA TYR A 189 5.13 -19.65 13.11
C TYR A 189 4.01 -20.69 13.11
N TYR A 190 3.86 -21.38 11.99
CA TYR A 190 2.91 -22.47 11.90
C TYR A 190 3.29 -23.58 12.87
N LYS A 191 2.37 -23.91 13.77
CA LYS A 191 2.45 -25.06 14.66
C LYS A 191 1.40 -26.03 14.17
N GLU A 192 1.82 -27.21 13.72
CA GLU A 192 0.88 -28.29 13.45
C GLU A 192 0.06 -28.49 14.71
N ALA A 193 -1.27 -28.41 14.58
CA ALA A 193 -2.13 -28.81 15.67
C ALA A 193 -1.69 -30.23 16.04
N PRO A 194 -1.45 -30.53 17.33
CA PRO A 194 -1.10 -31.89 17.73
C PRO A 194 -2.22 -32.74 17.18
N SER A 195 -1.92 -33.59 16.19
CA SER A 195 -2.90 -34.46 15.54
C SER A 195 -3.67 -35.06 16.69
N GLN A 196 -4.94 -34.64 16.85
CA GLN A 196 -5.76 -35.17 17.92
C GLN A 196 -5.73 -36.65 17.64
N VAL A 197 -5.00 -37.39 18.49
CA VAL A 197 -4.94 -38.83 18.39
C VAL A 197 -6.37 -39.20 18.68
N THR A 198 -7.15 -39.37 17.62
CA THR A 198 -8.47 -39.96 17.69
C THR A 198 -8.15 -41.34 18.22
N VAL A 199 -8.16 -41.47 19.55
CA VAL A 199 -8.12 -42.75 20.22
C VAL A 199 -9.35 -43.40 19.64
N ALA A 200 -9.13 -44.26 18.64
CA ALA A 200 -10.18 -45.02 18.02
C ALA A 200 -10.82 -45.75 19.20
N GLN A 201 -11.98 -45.25 19.65
CA GLN A 201 -12.82 -45.98 20.56
C GLN A 201 -13.15 -47.23 19.77
N ALA A 202 -12.43 -48.31 20.09
CA ALA A 202 -12.64 -49.62 19.50
C ALA A 202 -14.15 -49.87 19.60
N PRO A 203 -14.87 -49.96 18.47
CA PRO A 203 -16.30 -50.16 18.52
C PRO A 203 -16.52 -51.46 19.26
N SER A 204 -17.05 -51.35 20.47
CA SER A 204 -17.49 -52.49 21.27
C SER A 204 -18.78 -52.99 20.63
N GLN A 205 -18.67 -53.60 19.44
CA GLN A 205 -19.78 -54.32 18.86
C GLN A 205 -19.92 -55.65 19.61
N PRO A 206 -21.11 -55.98 20.12
CA PRO A 206 -21.39 -57.32 20.59
C PRO A 206 -21.28 -58.28 19.40
N ILE A 207 -20.46 -59.30 19.55
CA ILE A 207 -20.28 -60.42 18.61
C ILE A 207 -21.65 -61.03 18.32
N GLN A 208 -22.19 -60.80 17.12
CA GLN A 208 -23.26 -61.65 16.57
C GLN A 208 -22.62 -62.68 15.64
N THR A 209 -22.61 -63.92 16.12
CA THR A 209 -22.21 -65.11 15.40
C THR A 209 -23.21 -65.34 14.25
N GLN A 210 -22.81 -65.04 13.02
CA GLN A 210 -23.53 -65.50 11.83
C GLN A 210 -22.64 -66.39 10.98
N THR A 211 -23.14 -67.60 10.79
CA THR A 211 -22.58 -68.75 10.09
C THR A 211 -22.47 -68.47 8.58
N PRO A 212 -21.38 -68.89 7.91
CA PRO A 212 -21.22 -68.70 6.46
C PRO A 212 -21.91 -69.80 5.64
N PRO A 213 -22.53 -69.47 4.49
CA PRO A 213 -22.74 -70.42 3.42
C PRO A 213 -21.82 -70.15 2.20
N ALA A 214 -20.96 -71.15 1.96
CA ALA A 214 -20.56 -71.74 0.69
C ALA A 214 -20.43 -70.87 -0.59
N THR A 215 -19.17 -70.56 -0.91
CA THR A 215 -18.42 -70.85 -2.15
C THR A 215 -19.18 -71.15 -3.46
N LYS A 216 -18.84 -70.44 -4.55
CA LYS A 216 -18.23 -70.97 -5.81
C LYS A 216 -17.94 -69.88 -6.87
N PRO A 217 -17.08 -70.14 -7.89
CA PRO A 217 -16.00 -69.23 -8.29
C PRO A 217 -15.99 -68.85 -9.81
N VAL A 218 -14.89 -68.21 -10.23
CA VAL A 218 -14.32 -68.14 -11.59
C VAL A 218 -14.82 -66.97 -12.47
N VAL A 219 -13.91 -66.05 -12.86
CA VAL A 219 -13.25 -66.01 -14.18
C VAL A 219 -12.15 -64.95 -14.15
N GLU A 220 -10.97 -65.44 -14.50
CA GLU A 220 -9.71 -64.80 -14.85
C GLU A 220 -9.78 -64.15 -16.25
N LEU A 221 -9.27 -62.94 -16.43
CA LEU A 221 -8.73 -62.53 -17.73
C LEU A 221 -7.65 -61.46 -17.59
N ALA A 222 -6.42 -61.90 -17.87
CA ALA A 222 -5.25 -61.06 -18.06
C ALA A 222 -5.32 -60.32 -19.40
N THR A 223 -4.83 -59.08 -19.46
CA THR A 223 -4.07 -58.62 -20.64
C THR A 223 -3.05 -57.59 -20.23
N ALA A 224 -1.79 -57.93 -20.49
CA ALA A 224 -0.64 -57.05 -20.46
C ALA A 224 -0.71 -56.04 -21.61
N GLN A 225 -0.23 -54.81 -21.40
CA GLN A 225 0.49 -54.11 -22.46
C GLN A 225 1.49 -53.09 -21.88
N GLN A 226 2.73 -53.52 -22.05
CA GLN A 226 4.01 -52.86 -21.83
C GLN A 226 4.22 -51.77 -22.89
N ASN A 227 4.50 -50.54 -22.47
CA ASN A 227 5.05 -49.49 -23.35
C ASN A 227 6.16 -48.72 -22.63
N LYS A 228 7.39 -49.12 -22.95
CA LYS A 228 8.65 -48.37 -22.85
C LYS A 228 9.03 -48.09 -24.32
N PRO A 229 9.33 -46.84 -24.73
CA PRO A 229 10.73 -46.43 -24.99
C PRO A 229 10.89 -44.89 -24.81
N THR A 230 12.04 -44.21 -24.81
CA THR A 230 13.38 -44.43 -25.35
C THR A 230 14.33 -43.47 -24.62
N GLU A 231 15.50 -43.99 -24.30
CA GLU A 231 16.69 -43.30 -23.85
C GLU A 231 17.33 -42.52 -25.02
N ILE A 232 17.59 -41.21 -24.87
CA ILE A 232 18.36 -40.42 -25.84
C ILE A 232 19.43 -39.60 -25.11
N LYS A 233 20.67 -40.08 -25.16
CA LYS A 233 21.94 -39.35 -25.32
C LYS A 233 23.01 -40.43 -25.57
N PRO A 234 24.15 -40.16 -26.24
CA PRO A 234 24.81 -38.86 -26.40
C PRO A 234 25.39 -38.57 -27.80
N GLN A 235 25.71 -37.31 -28.10
CA GLN A 235 26.90 -37.02 -28.90
C GLN A 235 27.53 -35.67 -28.51
N PRO A 236 28.86 -35.56 -28.64
CA PRO A 236 29.67 -34.51 -28.07
C PRO A 236 29.82 -33.35 -29.07
N ASN A 237 30.11 -32.15 -28.56
CA ASN A 237 30.82 -31.19 -29.38
C ASN A 237 31.94 -30.53 -28.60
N ALA A 238 33.10 -30.60 -29.23
CA ALA A 238 34.39 -30.09 -28.79
C ALA A 238 34.53 -28.59 -29.11
N GLY A 239 35.42 -27.93 -28.38
CA GLY A 239 35.82 -26.53 -28.58
C GLY A 239 36.19 -25.89 -27.24
N GLN A 240 37.32 -26.30 -26.65
CA GLN A 240 38.57 -25.53 -26.63
C GLN A 240 38.41 -24.07 -26.16
N THR A 241 38.87 -23.74 -24.94
CA THR A 241 40.02 -22.80 -24.78
C THR A 241 40.69 -22.93 -23.41
N GLN A 242 41.95 -23.37 -23.47
CA GLN A 242 43.14 -22.96 -22.72
C GLN A 242 43.10 -22.72 -21.20
N ALA A 243 43.84 -23.60 -20.52
CA ALA A 243 44.51 -23.35 -19.26
C ALA A 243 45.71 -22.40 -19.44
N SER A 244 45.92 -21.52 -18.46
CA SER A 244 47.26 -21.18 -17.95
C SER A 244 47.15 -20.62 -16.52
N SER A 245 47.61 -21.41 -15.56
CA SER A 245 48.38 -20.93 -14.39
C SER A 245 49.88 -20.89 -14.80
N PRO A 246 50.85 -20.43 -13.99
CA PRO A 246 50.84 -20.03 -12.57
C PRO A 246 51.70 -18.78 -12.23
N ALA A 247 51.62 -18.28 -10.97
CA ALA A 247 52.77 -18.03 -10.06
C ALA A 247 52.50 -16.96 -8.97
N LYS A 248 52.66 -17.41 -7.71
CA LYS A 248 53.14 -16.77 -6.44
C LYS A 248 54.05 -15.51 -6.57
N PRO A 249 54.53 -14.89 -5.46
CA PRO A 249 53.90 -14.47 -4.19
C PRO A 249 54.39 -13.03 -3.75
N VAL A 250 53.60 -12.20 -3.06
CA VAL A 250 54.17 -10.97 -2.44
C VAL A 250 53.53 -10.65 -1.09
N GLU A 251 54.39 -10.76 -0.07
CA GLU A 251 54.59 -9.94 1.13
C GLU A 251 53.43 -9.47 2.02
N GLU A 252 53.48 -10.04 3.24
CA GLU A 252 53.28 -9.42 4.55
C GLU A 252 53.86 -7.98 4.64
N PRO A 253 53.24 -7.07 5.39
CA PRO A 253 53.87 -6.79 6.68
C PRO A 253 52.92 -6.45 7.84
N ALA A 254 53.41 -6.83 9.03
CA ALA A 254 53.47 -6.04 10.26
C ALA A 254 52.18 -5.67 11.01
N THR A 255 51.90 -6.51 12.00
CA THR A 255 51.41 -6.17 13.33
C THR A 255 52.04 -4.89 13.89
N ALA A 256 51.22 -3.89 14.22
CA ALA A 256 51.62 -2.75 15.05
C ALA A 256 50.65 -2.61 16.23
N GLN A 257 51.27 -2.40 17.39
CA GLN A 257 50.74 -2.54 18.73
C GLN A 257 49.80 -1.40 19.14
N GLN A 258 48.88 -1.76 20.03
CA GLN A 258 48.19 -0.86 20.94
C GLN A 258 49.18 0.05 21.68
N THR A 259 48.96 1.36 21.60
CA THR A 259 49.16 2.28 22.73
C THR A 259 48.10 3.40 22.66
N LYS A 260 47.37 3.53 23.76
CA LYS A 260 46.65 4.71 24.26
C LYS A 260 47.39 5.12 25.55
N PRO A 261 47.20 6.31 26.16
CA PRO A 261 46.37 7.45 25.76
C PRO A 261 47.07 8.82 25.94
N ASN A 262 46.28 9.89 25.76
CA ASN A 262 46.37 11.20 26.42
C ASN A 262 47.15 12.30 25.66
N GLU A 263 46.43 13.30 25.14
CA GLU A 263 46.54 14.68 25.60
C GLU A 263 45.53 15.61 24.89
N THR A 264 44.72 16.26 25.74
CA THR A 264 44.16 17.61 25.65
C THR A 264 44.71 18.51 24.55
N HIS A 265 43.85 19.09 23.71
CA HIS A 265 44.02 20.45 23.17
C HIS A 265 42.66 21.16 22.92
N PRO A 266 42.62 22.50 23.07
CA PRO A 266 41.39 23.27 23.26
C PRO A 266 40.64 23.59 21.96
N ARG A 267 39.32 23.75 22.11
CA ARG A 267 38.37 24.25 21.11
C ARG A 267 38.68 25.71 20.77
N SER A 268 39.18 25.97 19.57
CA SER A 268 39.15 27.31 18.97
C SER A 268 37.72 27.63 18.50
N VAL A 269 37.11 28.61 19.14
CA VAL A 269 35.84 29.23 18.75
C VAL A 269 36.08 30.04 17.47
N THR A 270 35.50 29.60 16.35
CA THR A 270 35.42 30.42 15.13
C THR A 270 34.16 31.26 15.21
N VAL A 271 34.33 32.56 15.41
CA VAL A 271 33.30 33.59 15.32
C VAL A 271 32.91 33.73 13.84
N ILE A 272 31.66 33.42 13.52
CA ILE A 272 31.08 33.68 12.19
C ILE A 272 30.47 35.08 12.24
N PRO A 273 30.86 36.01 11.34
CA PRO A 273 30.28 37.34 11.30
C PRO A 273 28.85 37.29 10.77
N GLU A 274 28.01 38.04 11.46
CA GLU A 274 26.62 38.38 11.18
C GLU A 274 26.47 38.95 9.76
N ARG A 275 25.64 38.29 8.95
CA ARG A 275 25.40 38.67 7.56
C ARG A 275 24.10 39.47 7.49
N GLU A 276 24.24 40.76 7.20
CA GLU A 276 23.14 41.69 6.94
C GLU A 276 22.20 41.17 5.83
N VAL A 277 20.90 41.24 6.12
CA VAL A 277 19.82 40.91 5.18
C VAL A 277 19.44 42.18 4.41
N PRO A 278 19.54 42.20 3.06
CA PRO A 278 19.00 43.32 2.30
C PRO A 278 17.47 43.22 2.19
N SER A 279 16.83 44.30 2.63
CA SER A 279 15.41 44.64 2.47
C SER A 279 14.96 44.50 1.01
N THR A 280 14.02 43.61 0.73
CA THR A 280 13.35 43.51 -0.57
C THR A 280 12.05 44.30 -0.57
N LYS A 281 12.06 45.33 -1.42
CA LYS A 281 10.93 46.21 -1.74
C LYS A 281 9.72 45.45 -2.30
N LYS A 282 8.57 45.82 -1.76
CA LYS A 282 7.21 45.65 -2.26
C LYS A 282 7.05 46.19 -3.69
N PRO A 283 6.51 45.44 -4.66
CA PRO A 283 6.02 46.01 -5.90
C PRO A 283 4.53 46.40 -5.80
N GLU A 284 4.25 47.64 -6.16
CA GLU A 284 2.92 48.19 -6.46
C GLU A 284 2.30 47.57 -7.73
N PRO A 285 0.97 47.63 -7.89
CA PRO A 285 0.26 47.03 -9.01
C PRO A 285 0.21 47.96 -10.22
N VAL A 286 0.58 47.44 -11.39
CA VAL A 286 0.48 48.14 -12.67
C VAL A 286 -0.89 47.91 -13.32
N ALA A 287 -1.39 48.99 -13.88
CA ALA A 287 -2.71 49.25 -14.41
C ALA A 287 -3.13 48.41 -15.63
N ALA A 288 -4.45 48.41 -15.82
CA ALA A 288 -5.22 47.82 -16.91
C ALA A 288 -5.14 48.62 -18.21
N GLU A 289 -5.29 47.95 -19.36
CA GLU A 289 -5.90 48.46 -20.62
C GLU A 289 -5.94 47.34 -21.70
N PRO A 290 -6.58 47.49 -22.89
CA PRO A 290 -8.04 47.45 -23.12
C PRO A 290 -8.46 46.42 -24.20
N LYS A 291 -9.79 46.29 -24.41
CA LYS A 291 -10.45 45.50 -25.47
C LYS A 291 -10.18 46.04 -26.89
N PRO A 292 -10.32 45.19 -27.93
CA PRO A 292 -10.96 45.61 -29.19
C PRO A 292 -12.16 44.70 -29.50
N ALA A 293 -13.38 45.21 -29.66
CA ALA A 293 -13.93 46.00 -30.77
C ALA A 293 -14.30 45.15 -32.00
N VAL A 294 -15.60 45.13 -32.23
CA VAL A 294 -16.37 44.50 -33.30
C VAL A 294 -16.16 45.24 -34.62
N THR A 295 -16.11 44.52 -35.75
CA THR A 295 -16.31 45.13 -37.07
C THR A 295 -17.18 44.23 -37.94
N LYS A 296 -18.29 44.81 -38.41
CA LYS A 296 -19.26 44.25 -39.36
C LYS A 296 -19.06 44.88 -40.75
N ALA A 297 -19.54 44.14 -41.76
CA ALA A 297 -20.02 44.57 -43.10
C ALA A 297 -18.95 44.80 -44.20
N PRO A 298 -19.30 44.79 -45.51
CA PRO A 298 -20.62 44.60 -46.11
C PRO A 298 -20.74 43.55 -47.25
N GLU A 299 -22.00 43.29 -47.53
CA GLU A 299 -22.67 42.63 -48.65
C GLU A 299 -22.27 43.20 -50.03
N LYS A 300 -22.06 42.33 -51.04
CA LYS A 300 -22.09 42.71 -52.46
C LYS A 300 -22.59 41.55 -53.34
N THR A 301 -23.71 41.81 -53.98
CA THR A 301 -24.42 41.00 -54.98
C THR A 301 -23.77 41.15 -56.36
N GLU A 302 -23.59 40.07 -57.12
CA GLU A 302 -23.74 40.05 -58.60
C GLU A 302 -23.73 38.63 -59.21
N THR A 303 -24.92 38.22 -59.69
CA THR A 303 -25.27 37.65 -61.00
C THR A 303 -24.41 36.58 -61.73
N ARG A 304 -24.96 35.35 -61.74
CA ARG A 304 -25.27 34.47 -62.90
C ARG A 304 -24.13 33.96 -63.82
N LYS A 305 -23.90 32.64 -63.79
CA LYS A 305 -23.91 31.72 -64.96
C LYS A 305 -24.01 30.25 -64.49
N THR A 306 -24.87 29.49 -65.14
CA THR A 306 -25.12 28.03 -65.03
C THR A 306 -24.94 27.47 -66.45
N PRO A 307 -24.67 26.17 -66.73
CA PRO A 307 -24.35 25.01 -65.88
C PRO A 307 -23.10 24.20 -66.33
N GLU A 308 -22.48 23.43 -65.43
CA GLU A 308 -22.12 22.04 -65.75
C GLU A 308 -22.41 21.18 -64.51
N LYS A 309 -23.19 20.12 -64.73
CA LYS A 309 -23.81 19.24 -63.75
C LYS A 309 -22.74 18.31 -63.15
N PRO A 310 -22.28 18.48 -61.90
CA PRO A 310 -21.44 17.49 -61.26
C PRO A 310 -22.34 16.33 -60.85
N VAL A 311 -21.91 15.11 -61.18
CA VAL A 311 -22.55 13.86 -60.74
C VAL A 311 -22.78 13.92 -59.24
N GLU A 312 -24.05 13.99 -58.85
CA GLU A 312 -24.53 13.96 -57.47
C GLU A 312 -24.21 12.58 -56.88
N VAL A 313 -23.02 12.46 -56.29
CA VAL A 313 -22.63 11.30 -55.49
C VAL A 313 -23.46 11.39 -54.21
N ALA A 314 -24.44 10.49 -54.09
CA ALA A 314 -25.30 10.37 -52.91
C ALA A 314 -24.47 10.46 -51.61
N PRO A 315 -24.89 11.26 -50.63
CA PRO A 315 -24.17 11.42 -49.38
C PRO A 315 -24.04 10.05 -48.70
N GLN A 316 -22.82 9.51 -48.68
CA GLN A 316 -22.54 8.28 -47.95
C GLN A 316 -22.85 8.54 -46.48
N LYS A 317 -23.80 7.75 -45.95
CA LYS A 317 -24.14 7.78 -44.52
C LYS A 317 -22.84 7.73 -43.71
N PRO A 318 -22.64 8.63 -42.74
CA PRO A 318 -21.44 8.61 -41.92
C PRO A 318 -21.32 7.23 -41.28
N ASP A 319 -20.17 6.60 -41.52
CA ASP A 319 -19.86 5.24 -41.10
C ASP A 319 -20.17 5.10 -39.60
N ALA A 320 -21.11 4.23 -39.24
CA ALA A 320 -21.64 4.11 -37.88
C ALA A 320 -20.53 3.83 -36.86
N ALA A 321 -19.43 3.21 -37.31
CA ALA A 321 -18.22 2.99 -36.53
C ALA A 321 -17.52 4.29 -36.11
N LEU A 322 -17.53 5.32 -36.96
CA LEU A 322 -16.89 6.61 -36.71
C LEU A 322 -17.70 7.44 -35.71
N ALA A 323 -19.03 7.41 -35.81
CA ALA A 323 -19.94 8.01 -34.84
C ALA A 323 -19.79 7.33 -33.44
N ALA A 324 -19.66 6.00 -33.40
CA ALA A 324 -19.44 5.27 -32.15
C ALA A 324 -18.09 5.63 -31.49
N LEU A 325 -17.02 5.81 -32.27
CA LEU A 325 -15.71 6.24 -31.77
C LEU A 325 -15.74 7.68 -31.23
N GLN A 326 -16.41 8.61 -31.93
CA GLN A 326 -16.58 9.99 -31.45
C GLN A 326 -17.38 10.05 -30.14
N LYS A 327 -18.42 9.23 -30.00
CA LYS A 327 -19.20 9.11 -28.77
C LYS A 327 -18.33 8.61 -27.60
N LYS A 328 -17.52 7.57 -27.82
CA LYS A 328 -16.58 7.06 -26.81
C LYS A 328 -15.52 8.09 -26.41
N ALA A 329 -14.91 8.79 -27.38
CA ALA A 329 -13.92 9.84 -27.10
C ALA A 329 -14.51 10.99 -26.27
N THR A 330 -15.75 11.39 -26.57
CA THR A 330 -16.47 12.43 -25.82
C THR A 330 -16.79 11.98 -24.39
N GLN A 331 -17.18 10.71 -24.21
CA GLN A 331 -17.45 10.12 -22.90
C GLN A 331 -16.19 10.08 -22.01
N TYR A 332 -15.04 9.69 -22.56
CA TYR A 332 -13.76 9.71 -21.83
C TYR A 332 -13.33 11.13 -21.47
N LYS A 333 -13.52 12.11 -22.35
CA LYS A 333 -13.22 13.53 -22.06
C LYS A 333 -14.06 14.05 -20.90
N ARG A 334 -15.37 13.77 -20.87
CA ARG A 334 -16.26 14.17 -19.77
C ARG A 334 -15.86 13.54 -18.44
N ARG A 335 -15.53 12.24 -18.44
CA ARG A 335 -15.03 11.53 -17.24
C ARG A 335 -13.70 12.10 -16.74
N ALA A 336 -12.76 12.39 -17.64
CA ALA A 336 -11.47 12.96 -17.26
C ALA A 336 -11.58 14.38 -16.68
N VAL A 337 -12.48 15.21 -17.22
CA VAL A 337 -12.75 16.55 -16.66
C VAL A 337 -13.36 16.45 -15.27
N LEU A 338 -14.34 15.56 -15.08
CA LEU A 338 -15.01 15.38 -13.79
C LEU A 338 -14.06 14.83 -12.71
N ILE A 339 -13.20 13.86 -13.05
CA ILE A 339 -12.20 13.33 -12.13
C ILE A 339 -11.19 14.42 -11.74
N ARG A 340 -10.75 15.25 -12.69
CA ARG A 340 -9.82 16.36 -12.41
C ARG A 340 -10.44 17.48 -11.59
N SER A 341 -11.72 17.81 -11.81
CA SER A 341 -12.40 18.82 -11.00
C SER A 341 -12.59 18.35 -9.55
N VAL A 342 -12.95 17.07 -9.36
CA VAL A 342 -13.07 16.47 -8.02
C VAL A 342 -11.70 16.42 -7.32
N ALA A 343 -10.65 15.99 -8.02
CA ALA A 343 -9.28 15.98 -7.48
C ALA A 343 -8.77 17.39 -7.15
N GLY A 344 -9.09 18.39 -7.97
CA GLY A 344 -8.74 19.79 -7.72
C GLY A 344 -9.40 20.36 -6.48
N LEU A 345 -10.69 20.08 -6.26
CA LEU A 345 -11.41 20.50 -5.04
C LEU A 345 -10.86 19.80 -3.79
N ALA A 346 -10.52 18.52 -3.88
CA ALA A 346 -9.91 17.78 -2.78
C ALA A 346 -8.53 18.33 -2.38
N LEU A 347 -7.70 18.73 -3.35
CA LEU A 347 -6.40 19.35 -3.09
C LEU A 347 -6.52 20.71 -2.40
N VAL A 348 -7.49 21.55 -2.81
CA VAL A 348 -7.74 22.84 -2.17
C VAL A 348 -8.24 22.65 -0.73
N GLY A 349 -9.15 21.70 -0.50
CA GLY A 349 -9.60 21.34 0.85
C GLY A 349 -8.43 20.88 1.72
N ALA A 350 -7.57 20.01 1.19
CA ALA A 350 -6.42 19.52 1.94
C ALA A 350 -5.37 20.60 2.25
N ALA A 351 -5.11 21.53 1.32
CA ALA A 351 -4.22 22.66 1.56
C ALA A 351 -4.77 23.60 2.64
N ALA A 352 -6.09 23.87 2.64
CA ALA A 352 -6.73 24.68 3.66
C ALA A 352 -6.63 24.03 5.06
N THR A 353 -6.91 22.72 5.16
CA THR A 353 -6.79 22.02 6.44
C THR A 353 -5.33 21.92 6.89
N PHE A 354 -4.37 21.73 5.99
CA PHE A 354 -2.95 21.75 6.34
C PHE A 354 -2.53 23.10 6.93
N LEU A 355 -2.98 24.22 6.36
CA LEU A 355 -2.71 25.56 6.89
C LEU A 355 -3.35 25.77 8.27
N MET A 356 -4.59 25.34 8.49
CA MET A 356 -5.25 25.39 9.80
C MET A 356 -4.50 24.57 10.84
N VAL A 357 -4.17 23.31 10.53
CA VAL A 357 -3.43 22.42 11.45
C VAL A 357 -2.05 22.98 11.78
N ASN A 358 -1.36 23.57 10.81
CA ASN A 358 -0.04 24.16 11.07
C ASN A 358 -0.13 25.44 11.92
N THR A 359 -1.22 26.20 11.79
CA THR A 359 -1.48 27.37 12.63
C THR A 359 -1.80 26.93 14.06
N ASP A 360 -2.76 26.01 14.23
CA ASP A 360 -3.14 25.46 15.54
C ASP A 360 -1.96 24.78 16.25
N TYR A 361 -1.10 24.09 15.50
CA TYR A 361 0.11 23.47 16.05
C TYR A 361 1.15 24.49 16.51
N SER A 362 1.29 25.61 15.78
CA SER A 362 2.15 26.72 16.20
C SER A 362 1.63 27.37 17.49
N ASP A 363 0.33 27.57 17.60
CA ASP A 363 -0.32 28.12 18.80
C ASP A 363 -0.16 27.16 19.99
N TYR A 364 -0.35 25.86 19.77
CA TYR A 364 -0.07 24.83 20.78
C TYR A 364 1.37 24.89 21.27
N LYS A 365 2.36 24.96 20.35
CA LYS A 365 3.77 25.03 20.72
C LYS A 365 4.07 26.29 21.54
N THR A 366 3.50 27.42 21.14
CA THR A 366 3.63 28.69 21.85
C THR A 366 3.02 28.60 23.26
N GLY A 367 1.89 27.93 23.42
CA GLY A 367 1.28 27.68 24.73
C GLY A 367 2.16 26.82 25.64
N ILE A 368 2.77 25.76 25.10
CA ILE A 368 3.72 24.91 25.83
C ILE A 368 4.96 25.70 26.26
N GLU A 369 5.51 26.54 25.36
CA GLU A 369 6.64 27.41 25.67
C GLU A 369 6.28 28.43 26.77
N SER A 370 5.08 29.02 26.73
CA SER A 370 4.57 29.92 27.77
C SER A 370 4.46 29.22 29.13
N SER A 371 3.85 28.03 29.18
CA SER A 371 3.74 27.26 30.43
C SER A 371 5.09 26.84 31.00
N ASN A 372 6.05 26.47 30.15
CA ASN A 372 7.42 26.17 30.57
C ASN A 372 8.14 27.41 31.11
N ALA A 373 7.87 28.60 30.55
CA ALA A 373 8.43 29.86 31.04
C ALA A 373 7.84 30.27 32.41
N GLU A 374 6.52 30.11 32.60
CA GLU A 374 5.86 30.34 33.89
C GLU A 374 6.38 29.37 34.97
N PHE A 375 6.56 28.09 34.61
CA PHE A 375 7.15 27.10 35.50
C PHE A 375 8.59 27.45 35.90
N GLN A 376 9.41 27.90 34.95
CA GLN A 376 10.77 28.36 35.22
C GLN A 376 10.78 29.57 36.17
N ALA A 377 9.91 30.56 35.95
CA ALA A 377 9.84 31.73 36.81
C ALA A 377 9.43 31.38 38.25
N TRP A 378 8.45 30.48 38.41
CA TRP A 378 8.06 29.95 39.72
C TRP A 378 9.19 29.18 40.40
N TRP A 379 9.94 28.39 39.63
CA TRP A 379 11.10 27.65 40.14
C TRP A 379 12.20 28.59 40.65
N ASP A 380 12.52 29.63 39.88
CA ASP A 380 13.52 30.64 40.23
C ASP A 380 13.08 31.45 41.47
N GLU A 381 11.78 31.76 41.61
CA GLU A 381 11.24 32.43 42.81
C GLU A 381 11.47 31.61 44.08
N LEU A 382 11.27 30.30 44.02
CA LEU A 382 11.50 29.46 45.20
C LEU A 382 12.98 29.39 45.61
N ASP A 383 13.89 29.42 44.64
CA ASP A 383 15.32 29.49 44.90
C ASP A 383 15.69 30.81 45.61
N THR A 384 15.09 31.93 45.18
CA THR A 384 15.30 33.24 45.84
C THR A 384 14.74 33.31 47.26
N GLN A 385 13.72 32.49 47.58
CA GLN A 385 13.17 32.37 48.93
C GLN A 385 14.02 31.48 49.85
N GLY A 386 15.15 30.95 49.37
CA GLY A 386 16.04 30.09 50.15
C GLY A 386 15.44 28.73 50.47
N ILE A 387 14.45 28.28 49.68
CA ILE A 387 13.88 26.94 49.77
C ILE A 387 14.69 26.06 48.79
N PRO A 388 15.62 25.21 49.28
CA PRO A 388 16.50 24.43 48.41
C PRO A 388 15.73 23.30 47.71
N ASN A 389 15.03 23.63 46.63
CA ASN A 389 14.28 22.67 45.83
C ASN A 389 15.18 21.82 44.92
N GLY A 390 16.39 22.29 44.61
CA GLY A 390 17.28 21.62 43.67
C GLY A 390 17.86 20.28 44.14
N GLN A 391 17.92 20.00 45.44
CA GLN A 391 18.61 18.78 45.92
C GLN A 391 17.78 17.50 45.75
N ASN A 392 16.44 17.57 45.75
CA ASN A 392 15.59 16.38 45.69
C ASN A 392 14.90 16.15 44.34
N PHE A 393 14.82 17.18 43.49
CA PHE A 393 14.05 17.10 42.26
C PHE A 393 14.89 16.89 40.99
N GLY A 394 16.23 16.91 41.07
CA GLY A 394 17.07 16.70 39.89
C GLY A 394 16.98 17.86 38.89
N ASP A 395 17.36 17.61 37.63
CA ASP A 395 17.40 18.64 36.59
C ASP A 395 15.99 19.13 36.21
N ILE A 396 15.78 20.45 36.24
CA ILE A 396 14.53 21.13 35.91
C ILE A 396 14.05 20.82 34.50
N ASP A 397 14.97 20.55 33.57
CA ASP A 397 14.64 20.24 32.19
C ASP A 397 13.86 18.93 32.04
N ASN A 398 13.92 18.03 33.04
CA ASN A 398 13.11 16.82 33.07
C ASN A 398 11.62 17.07 33.35
N TYR A 399 11.27 18.26 33.85
CA TYR A 399 9.89 18.63 34.16
C TYR A 399 9.26 19.55 33.11
N LYS A 400 10.05 20.06 32.15
CA LYS A 400 9.52 20.87 31.05
C LYS A 400 8.66 20.00 30.15
N ILE A 401 7.48 20.52 29.82
CA ILE A 401 6.57 19.86 28.89
C ILE A 401 7.21 19.94 27.50
N GLN A 402 7.48 18.78 26.91
CA GLN A 402 7.96 18.71 25.52
C GLN A 402 6.75 18.79 24.58
N PRO A 403 6.76 19.66 23.57
CA PRO A 403 5.67 19.72 22.60
C PRO A 403 5.59 18.37 21.88
N LYS A 404 4.38 17.81 21.83
CA LYS A 404 4.10 16.60 21.03
C LYS A 404 4.39 16.89 19.56
N SER A 405 4.75 15.87 18.79
CA SER A 405 4.92 16.05 17.34
C SER A 405 3.60 16.43 16.67
N ILE A 406 3.64 17.09 15.50
CA ILE A 406 2.43 17.47 14.75
C ILE A 406 1.50 16.28 14.45
N ILE A 407 2.06 15.06 14.35
CA ILE A 407 1.34 13.81 14.11
C ILE A 407 0.57 13.37 15.36
N GLU A 408 1.15 13.55 16.55
CA GLU A 408 0.52 13.23 17.84
C GLU A 408 -0.47 14.31 18.30
N TYR A 409 -0.21 15.57 17.94
CA TYR A 409 -1.16 16.68 18.12
C TYR A 409 -2.42 16.45 17.27
N GLY A 410 -2.24 15.98 16.03
CA GLY A 410 -3.30 15.83 15.04
C GLY A 410 -4.08 14.50 15.03
N SER A 411 -4.61 14.05 16.17
CA SER A 411 -5.49 12.86 16.21
C SER A 411 -6.93 13.15 15.68
N PRO A 412 -7.81 12.14 15.58
CA PRO A 412 -8.15 11.34 14.39
C PRO A 412 -8.65 12.11 13.14
N THR A 413 -9.10 13.35 13.27
CA THR A 413 -9.76 14.10 12.18
C THR A 413 -8.81 14.55 11.06
N ILE A 414 -7.51 14.66 11.36
CA ILE A 414 -6.49 15.06 10.36
C ILE A 414 -6.06 13.90 9.47
N TYR A 415 -6.30 12.64 9.88
CA TYR A 415 -6.05 11.47 9.02
C TYR A 415 -6.98 11.42 7.80
N LEU A 416 -8.17 12.02 7.87
CA LEU A 416 -9.05 12.22 6.71
C LEU A 416 -8.43 13.16 5.67
N VAL A 417 -7.60 14.12 6.11
CA VAL A 417 -6.92 15.10 5.24
C VAL A 417 -5.71 14.45 4.57
N GLY A 418 -4.92 13.68 5.32
CA GLY A 418 -3.79 12.92 4.78
C GLY A 418 -4.23 11.88 3.74
N ALA A 419 -5.32 11.15 4.02
CA ALA A 419 -5.95 10.24 3.07
C ALA A 419 -6.50 10.99 1.83
N GLY A 420 -7.06 12.20 2.02
CA GLY A 420 -7.54 13.06 0.94
C GLY A 420 -6.46 13.50 -0.04
N VAL A 421 -5.25 13.82 0.44
CA VAL A 421 -4.11 14.19 -0.43
C VAL A 421 -3.61 13.00 -1.25
N VAL A 422 -3.50 11.82 -0.63
CA VAL A 422 -3.07 10.60 -1.31
C VAL A 422 -4.13 10.15 -2.32
N ALA A 423 -5.41 10.15 -1.95
CA ALA A 423 -6.52 9.85 -2.84
C ALA A 423 -6.62 10.85 -4.00
N ALA A 424 -6.39 12.15 -3.75
CA ALA A 424 -6.34 13.16 -4.81
C ALA A 424 -5.14 12.96 -5.76
N GLY A 425 -3.98 12.56 -5.24
CA GLY A 425 -2.81 12.19 -6.04
C GLY A 425 -3.09 10.98 -6.94
N VAL A 426 -3.72 9.94 -6.41
CA VAL A 426 -4.13 8.74 -7.16
C VAL A 426 -5.20 9.08 -8.21
N LEU A 427 -6.22 9.88 -7.87
CA LEU A 427 -7.26 10.34 -8.81
C LEU A 427 -6.66 11.21 -9.93
N TRP A 428 -5.69 12.07 -9.61
CA TRP A 428 -4.96 12.86 -10.61
C TRP A 428 -4.17 11.96 -11.58
N ALA A 429 -3.48 10.93 -11.07
CA ALA A 429 -2.76 9.95 -11.87
C ALA A 429 -3.70 9.13 -12.79
N ILE A 430 -4.84 8.65 -12.26
CA ILE A 430 -5.87 7.93 -13.01
C ILE A 430 -6.50 8.82 -14.11
N GLY A 431 -6.74 10.10 -13.82
CA GLY A 431 -7.18 11.09 -14.81
C GLY A 431 -6.16 11.31 -15.95
N GLY A 432 -4.87 11.11 -15.67
CA GLY A 432 -3.79 11.09 -16.65
C GLY A 432 -3.93 9.95 -17.68
N GLY A 433 -4.24 8.74 -17.22
CA GLY A 433 -4.44 7.56 -18.07
C GLY A 433 -5.62 7.69 -19.04
N SER A 434 -6.75 8.22 -18.56
CA SER A 434 -7.93 8.49 -19.40
C SER A 434 -7.64 9.52 -20.50
N SER A 435 -6.84 10.54 -20.20
CA SER A 435 -6.42 11.56 -21.16
C SER A 435 -5.47 11.03 -22.24
N ARG A 436 -4.65 10.02 -21.92
CA ARG A 436 -3.81 9.32 -22.91
C ARG A 436 -4.67 8.50 -23.87
N LYS A 437 -5.65 7.74 -23.36
CA LYS A 437 -6.61 6.97 -24.19
C LYS A 437 -7.47 7.87 -25.10
N ALA A 438 -7.90 9.03 -24.61
CA ALA A 438 -8.62 10.01 -25.43
C ALA A 438 -7.74 10.60 -26.56
N ARG A 439 -6.45 10.82 -26.31
CA ARG A 439 -5.48 11.23 -27.34
C ARG A 439 -5.26 10.12 -28.36
N ASP A 440 -5.11 8.88 -27.92
CA ASP A 440 -4.91 7.73 -28.80
C ASP A 440 -6.10 7.49 -29.73
N LEU A 441 -7.34 7.51 -29.20
CA LEU A 441 -8.55 7.45 -30.02
C LEU A 441 -8.66 8.60 -31.03
N ARG A 442 -8.21 9.80 -30.65
CA ARG A 442 -8.17 10.96 -31.56
C ARG A 442 -7.12 10.79 -32.64
N ASN A 443 -5.99 10.15 -32.33
CA ASN A 443 -4.96 9.82 -33.30
C ASN A 443 -5.43 8.71 -34.27
N GLN A 444 -6.15 7.69 -33.78
CA GLN A 444 -6.79 6.68 -34.63
C GLN A 444 -7.86 7.29 -35.56
N LEU A 445 -8.63 8.27 -35.08
CA LEU A 445 -9.57 9.03 -35.92
C LEU A 445 -8.87 9.86 -37.00
N LYS A 446 -7.64 10.36 -36.73
CA LYS A 446 -6.82 11.05 -37.74
C LYS A 446 -6.22 10.07 -38.76
N GLN A 447 -5.78 8.89 -38.32
CA GLN A 447 -5.21 7.86 -39.20
C GLN A 447 -6.25 7.24 -40.15
N LYS A 448 -7.51 7.09 -39.71
CA LYS A 448 -8.61 6.58 -40.55
C LYS A 448 -9.14 7.55 -41.61
N LYS A 449 -8.64 8.78 -41.67
CA LYS A 449 -8.98 9.76 -42.72
C LYS A 449 -8.08 9.70 -43.96
N LEU A 450 -7.05 8.84 -43.94
CA LEU A 450 -6.18 8.58 -45.08
C LEU A 450 -6.68 7.31 -45.78
N SER A 451 -7.43 7.44 -46.88
CA SER A 451 -7.81 6.28 -47.69
C SER A 451 -6.87 6.17 -48.88
N LEU A 452 -6.15 5.05 -48.96
CA LEU A 452 -5.28 4.68 -50.07
C LEU A 452 -6.05 3.67 -50.93
N SER A 453 -6.44 4.06 -52.14
CA SER A 453 -7.12 3.14 -53.08
C SER A 453 -6.25 2.94 -54.33
N PRO A 454 -5.94 1.70 -54.73
CA PRO A 454 -5.29 1.46 -56.01
C PRO A 454 -6.22 1.93 -57.13
N GLN A 455 -5.70 2.73 -58.06
CA GLN A 455 -6.45 3.21 -59.22
C GLN A 455 -5.72 2.76 -60.48
N ILE A 456 -6.42 1.96 -61.30
CA ILE A 456 -6.00 1.61 -62.65
C ILE A 456 -6.80 2.52 -63.58
N SER A 457 -6.12 3.47 -64.23
CA SER A 457 -6.75 4.30 -65.26
C SER A 457 -6.60 3.59 -66.60
N GLY A 458 -7.72 3.32 -67.29
CA GLY A 458 -7.70 2.92 -68.70
C GLY A 458 -7.11 4.02 -69.59
N PRO A 459 -7.32 3.94 -70.90
CA PRO A 459 -6.36 3.53 -71.96
C PRO A 459 -4.86 3.90 -71.80
N GLN A 460 -4.45 4.66 -70.79
CA GLN A 460 -3.07 5.10 -70.59
C GLN A 460 -2.17 4.14 -69.78
N ARG A 461 -2.67 2.97 -69.34
CA ARG A 461 -1.88 1.89 -68.68
C ARG A 461 -0.92 2.37 -67.58
N TYR A 462 -1.36 3.24 -66.68
CA TYR A 462 -0.62 3.53 -65.44
C TYR A 462 -1.34 2.95 -64.24
N ALA A 463 -0.60 2.23 -63.39
CA ALA A 463 -1.05 1.81 -62.07
C ALA A 463 -0.55 2.85 -61.06
N GLY A 464 -1.48 3.49 -60.35
CA GLY A 464 -1.17 4.51 -59.35
C GLY A 464 -1.92 4.28 -58.05
N LEU A 465 -1.42 4.89 -56.98
CA LEU A 465 -2.04 4.86 -55.65
C LEU A 465 -2.72 6.20 -55.42
N LYS A 466 -4.06 6.20 -55.39
CA LYS A 466 -4.82 7.41 -55.12
C LYS A 466 -4.90 7.61 -53.62
N VAL A 467 -4.23 8.66 -53.13
CA VAL A 467 -4.35 9.11 -51.73
C VAL A 467 -5.52 10.10 -51.66
N ARG A 468 -6.60 9.75 -50.96
CA ARG A 468 -7.67 10.70 -50.64
C ARG A 468 -7.51 11.18 -49.21
N TYR A 469 -7.35 12.49 -49.07
CA TYR A 469 -7.38 13.20 -47.78
C TYR A 469 -8.74 13.90 -47.67
N SER A 470 -9.58 13.48 -46.73
CA SER A 470 -10.88 14.11 -46.47
C SER A 470 -10.83 14.88 -45.15
N PHE A 471 -11.09 16.19 -45.20
CA PHE A 471 -11.10 17.07 -44.03
C PHE A 471 -12.37 16.90 -43.21
#